data_AF-A0A3D4NEA6-F1
#
_entry.id   AF-A0A3D4NEA6-F1
#
_cell.length_a   1.000
_cell.length_b   1.000
_cell.length_c   1.000
_cell.angle_alpha   90.00
_cell.angle_beta   90.00
_cell.angle_gamma   90.00
#
_symmetry.space_group_name_H-M   'P 1'
#
loop_
_entity.id
_entity.type
_entity.pdbx_description
1 polymer ?
#
loop_
_entity_poly.entity_id
_entity_poly.type
_entity_poly.pdbx_seq_one_letter_code
_entity_poly.pdbx_strand_id
1 'polypeptide(L)'
;MQIQHNDPSSLEGKIKAEAFRLGFSLCGFTKPDPPAEYDRFEKWLTKGHHAGMAYLQTVRHRIMRQHPEQLFPGVKTIISLAWP
;
A
#
# COMPACT_ATOMS: atom_id res chain seq x y z
N MET A 1 -1.73 -2.57 19.64
CA MET A 1 -2.81 -3.57 19.70
C MET A 1 -4.00 -2.99 18.96
N GLN A 2 -4.12 -3.24 17.65
CA GLN A 2 -5.26 -2.78 16.85
C GLN A 2 -6.34 -3.85 16.90
N ILE A 3 -7.53 -3.44 17.34
CA ILE A 3 -8.71 -4.28 17.47
C ILE A 3 -9.15 -4.68 16.06
N GLN A 4 -9.05 -5.97 15.73
CA GLN A 4 -9.72 -6.54 14.56
C GLN A 4 -11.23 -6.48 14.82
N HIS A 5 -11.90 -5.46 14.28
CA HIS A 5 -13.34 -5.49 14.15
C HIS A 5 -13.70 -6.42 13.00
N ASN A 6 -13.70 -7.72 13.27
CA ASN A 6 -14.18 -8.73 12.34
C ASN A 6 -15.72 -8.83 12.42
N ASP A 7 -16.40 -7.69 12.26
CA ASP A 7 -17.85 -7.64 12.10
C ASP A 7 -18.18 -7.84 10.62
N PRO A 8 -18.82 -8.95 10.22
CA PRO A 8 -19.20 -9.21 8.83
C PRO A 8 -20.17 -8.16 8.26
N SER A 9 -20.88 -7.42 9.12
CA SER A 9 -21.81 -6.37 8.71
C SER A 9 -21.10 -5.06 8.32
N SER A 10 -19.86 -4.87 8.79
CA SER A 10 -19.03 -3.70 8.49
C SER A 10 -18.60 -3.66 7.02
N LEU A 11 -18.31 -2.46 6.51
CA LEU A 11 -17.80 -2.30 5.14
C LEU A 11 -16.47 -3.05 4.94
N GLU A 12 -15.57 -3.01 5.93
CA GLU A 12 -14.31 -3.76 5.89
C GLU A 12 -14.56 -5.27 5.82
N GLY A 13 -15.48 -5.79 6.65
CA GLY A 13 -15.86 -7.20 6.65
C GLY A 13 -16.44 -7.66 5.31
N LYS A 14 -17.33 -6.86 4.71
CA LYS A 14 -17.90 -7.13 3.37
C LYS A 14 -16.83 -7.15 2.28
N ILE A 15 -15.89 -6.22 2.31
CA ILE A 15 -14.78 -6.18 1.33
C ILE A 15 -13.86 -7.40 1.49
N LYS A 16 -13.52 -7.78 2.73
CA LYS A 16 -12.72 -8.99 2.98
C LYS A 16 -13.43 -10.24 2.48
N ALA A 17 -14.72 -10.40 2.79
CA ALA A 17 -15.52 -11.52 2.33
C ALA A 17 -15.54 -11.61 0.79
N GLU A 18 -15.71 -10.48 0.12
CA GLU A 18 -15.67 -10.42 -1.35
C GLU A 18 -14.29 -10.76 -1.92
N ALA A 19 -13.20 -10.24 -1.32
CA ALA A 19 -11.84 -10.56 -1.74
C ALA A 19 -11.57 -12.07 -1.66
N PHE A 20 -11.97 -12.73 -0.56
CA PHE A 20 -11.82 -14.17 -0.41
C PHE A 20 -12.71 -14.94 -1.38
N ARG A 21 -13.94 -14.48 -1.63
CA ARG A 21 -14.85 -15.08 -2.61
C ARG A 21 -14.27 -15.03 -4.04
N LEU A 22 -13.55 -13.96 -4.37
CA LEU A 22 -12.85 -13.79 -5.65
C LEU A 22 -11.56 -14.63 -5.76
N GLY A 23 -11.12 -15.28 -4.68
CA GLY A 23 -9.97 -16.19 -4.65
C GLY A 23 -8.66 -15.60 -4.14
N PHE A 24 -8.63 -14.34 -3.69
CA PHE A 24 -7.44 -13.77 -3.06
C PHE A 24 -7.13 -14.50 -1.75
N SER A 25 -5.87 -14.81 -1.50
CA SER A 25 -5.45 -15.50 -0.26
C SER A 25 -5.31 -14.56 0.94
N LEU A 26 -5.07 -13.27 0.70
CA LEU A 26 -5.00 -12.24 1.76
C LEU A 26 -5.70 -10.95 1.33
N CYS A 27 -6.29 -10.27 2.30
CA CYS A 27 -6.90 -8.94 2.15
C CYS A 27 -6.59 -8.08 3.38
N GLY A 28 -5.77 -7.05 3.20
CA GLY A 28 -5.31 -6.14 4.26
C GLY A 28 -5.68 -4.68 3.98
N PHE A 29 -5.79 -3.89 5.04
CA PHE A 29 -6.15 -2.48 5.00
C PHE A 29 -5.09 -1.68 5.74
N THR A 30 -4.73 -0.51 5.20
CA THR A 30 -3.86 0.45 5.89
C THR A 30 -4.31 1.87 5.60
N LYS A 31 -3.98 2.79 6.49
CA LYS A 31 -4.09 4.23 6.23
C LYS A 31 -3.08 4.63 5.14
N PRO A 32 -3.36 5.68 4.36
CA PRO A 32 -2.46 6.22 3.34
C PRO A 32 -1.37 7.11 3.96
N ASP A 33 -0.91 6.76 5.17
CA ASP A 33 0.16 7.48 5.83
C ASP A 33 1.50 7.21 5.10
N PRO A 34 2.47 8.13 5.16
CA PRO A 34 3.79 7.90 4.59
C PRO A 34 4.42 6.58 5.11
N PRO A 35 5.05 5.77 4.23
CA PRO A 35 5.65 4.52 4.67
C PRO A 35 6.73 4.73 5.73
N ALA A 36 6.62 4.04 6.87
CA ALA A 36 7.56 4.18 8.00
C ALA A 36 9.02 3.89 7.60
N GLU A 37 9.24 3.06 6.58
CA GLU A 37 10.56 2.65 6.11
C GLU A 37 10.95 3.30 4.78
N TYR A 38 10.40 4.47 4.45
CA TYR A 38 10.72 5.19 3.20
C TYR A 38 12.22 5.47 3.06
N ASP A 39 12.92 5.77 4.16
CA ASP A 39 14.37 5.96 4.17
C ASP A 39 15.17 4.74 3.68
N ARG A 40 14.64 3.52 3.88
CA ARG A 40 15.27 2.31 3.34
C ARG A 40 15.18 2.28 1.82
N PHE A 41 14.05 2.71 1.25
CA PHE A 41 13.88 2.82 -0.21
C PHE A 41 14.83 3.87 -0.78
N GLU A 42 14.98 5.02 -0.12
CA GLU A 42 15.94 6.05 -0.50
C GLU A 42 17.38 5.52 -0.53
N LYS A 43 17.82 4.86 0.54
CA LYS A 43 19.15 4.22 0.61
C LYS A 43 19.34 3.11 -0.44
N TRP A 44 18.28 2.41 -0.80
CA TRP A 44 18.31 1.39 -1.85
C TRP A 44 18.47 2.01 -3.24
N LEU A 45 17.80 3.14 -3.50
CA LEU A 45 17.95 3.90 -4.75
C LEU A 45 19.36 4.49 -4.92
N THR A 46 19.92 5.09 -3.86
CA THR A 46 21.25 5.71 -3.92
C THR A 46 22.37 4.68 -4.18
N LYS A 47 22.14 3.42 -3.83
CA LYS A 47 23.04 2.30 -4.16
C LYS A 47 22.88 1.77 -5.58
N GLY A 48 22.00 2.36 -6.40
CA GLY A 48 21.79 1.93 -7.78
C GLY A 48 21.07 0.57 -7.91
N HIS A 49 20.42 0.08 -6.86
CA HIS A 49 19.80 -1.26 -6.86
C HIS A 49 18.51 -1.36 -7.69
N HIS A 50 18.13 -0.31 -8.41
CA HIS A 50 16.92 -0.26 -9.24
C HIS A 50 17.06 -0.94 -10.62
N ALA A 51 18.14 -1.69 -10.87
CA ALA A 51 18.32 -2.52 -12.06
C ALA A 51 17.98 -1.79 -13.39
N GLY A 52 18.44 -0.55 -13.54
CA GLY A 52 18.19 0.26 -14.75
C GLY A 52 16.81 0.96 -14.81
N MET A 53 15.92 0.75 -13.84
CA MET A 53 14.63 1.45 -13.71
C MET A 53 14.81 2.91 -13.28
N ALA A 54 15.44 3.74 -14.11
CA ALA A 54 15.81 5.12 -13.80
C ALA A 54 14.60 6.00 -13.42
N TYR A 55 13.40 5.67 -13.90
CA TYR A 55 12.17 6.38 -13.54
C TYR A 55 11.90 6.36 -12.03
N LEU A 56 12.31 5.31 -11.30
CA LEU A 56 12.17 5.21 -9.85
C LEU A 56 12.97 6.27 -9.09
N GLN A 57 14.00 6.84 -9.71
CA GLN A 57 14.78 7.94 -9.13
C GLN A 57 14.16 9.32 -9.38
N THR A 58 13.15 9.43 -10.25
CA THR A 58 12.54 10.73 -10.55
C THR A 58 11.85 11.31 -9.31
N VAL A 59 11.92 12.64 -9.18
CA VAL A 59 11.27 13.38 -8.09
C VAL A 59 9.79 13.01 -7.95
N ARG A 60 9.08 12.89 -9.09
CA ARG A 60 7.68 12.48 -9.13
C ARG A 60 7.44 11.12 -8.47
N HIS A 61 8.18 10.08 -8.85
CA HIS A 61 7.96 8.73 -8.33
C HIS A 61 8.33 8.60 -6.85
N ARG A 62 9.38 9.32 -6.43
CA ARG A 62 9.79 9.40 -5.03
C ARG A 62 8.69 10.02 -4.16
N ILE A 63 8.20 11.20 -4.55
CA ILE A 63 7.11 11.89 -3.86
C ILE A 63 5.86 11.02 -3.81
N MET A 64 5.40 10.45 -4.94
CA MET A 64 4.18 9.63 -4.97
C MET A 64 4.29 8.36 -4.11
N ARG A 65 5.49 7.79 -3.95
CA ARG A 65 5.70 6.62 -3.10
C ARG A 65 5.77 6.98 -1.62
N GLN A 66 6.28 8.17 -1.30
CA GLN A 66 6.31 8.69 0.06
C GLN A 66 4.93 9.18 0.51
N HIS A 67 4.15 9.74 -0.42
CA HIS A 67 2.91 10.46 -0.17
C HIS A 67 1.78 9.90 -1.05
N PRO A 68 1.05 8.86 -0.59
CA PRO A 68 -0.03 8.24 -1.36
C PRO A 68 -1.13 9.22 -1.81
N GLU A 69 -1.34 10.32 -1.08
CA GLU A 69 -2.27 11.40 -1.42
C GLU A 69 -1.90 12.12 -2.73
N GLN A 70 -0.62 12.10 -3.13
CA GLN A 70 -0.15 12.65 -4.41
C GLN A 70 -0.51 11.74 -5.59
N LEU A 71 -0.76 10.46 -5.33
CA LEU A 71 -1.25 9.51 -6.34
C LEU A 71 -2.77 9.64 -6.51
N PHE A 72 -3.51 9.80 -5.41
CA PHE A 72 -4.97 9.94 -5.45
C PHE A 72 -5.46 10.93 -4.38
N PRO A 73 -5.81 12.17 -4.77
CA PRO A 73 -6.28 13.18 -3.83
C PRO A 73 -7.51 12.71 -3.05
N GLY A 74 -7.46 12.84 -1.73
CA GLY A 74 -8.55 12.42 -0.85
C GLY A 74 -8.62 10.91 -0.54
N VAL A 75 -7.56 10.15 -0.87
CA VAL A 75 -7.42 8.75 -0.42
C VAL A 75 -7.56 8.65 1.09
N LYS A 76 -8.32 7.65 1.57
CA LYS A 76 -8.57 7.41 3.00
C LYS A 76 -8.03 6.08 3.50
N THR A 77 -7.99 5.08 2.61
CA THR A 77 -7.59 3.72 2.93
C THR A 77 -6.97 3.08 1.69
N ILE A 78 -5.89 2.33 1.88
CA ILE A 78 -5.27 1.47 0.87
C ILE A 78 -5.66 0.04 1.19
N ILE A 79 -6.12 -0.69 0.18
CA ILE A 79 -6.47 -2.11 0.27
C ILE A 79 -5.39 -2.90 -0.47
N SER A 80 -4.74 -3.84 0.22
CA SER A 80 -3.72 -4.72 -0.36
C SER A 80 -4.26 -6.15 -0.45
N LEU A 81 -4.07 -6.76 -1.61
CA LEU A 81 -4.53 -8.12 -1.91
C LEU A 81 -3.33 -8.99 -2.28
N ALA A 82 -3.38 -10.27 -1.94
CA ALA A 82 -2.39 -11.25 -2.36
C ALA A 82 -3.06 -12.42 -3.09
N TRP A 83 -2.40 -12.88 -4.15
CA TRP A 83 -2.75 -14.07 -4.91
C TRP A 83 -1.64 -15.12 -4.74
N PRO A 84 -1.96 -16.43 -4.62
CA PRO A 84 -0.96 -17.48 -4.47
C PRO A 84 0.01 -17.60 -5.64
#